data_AF-A0A7C3YUZ8-F1
#
_entry.id   AF-A0A7C3YUZ8-F1
#
_cell.length_a   1.000
_cell.length_b   1.000
_cell.length_c   1.000
_cell.angle_alpha   90.00
_cell.angle_beta   90.00
_cell.angle_gamma   90.00
#
_symmetry.space_group_name_H-M   'P 1'
#
loop_
_entity.id
_entity.type
_entity.pdbx_description
1 polymer ?
#
loop_
_entity_poly.entity_id
_entity_poly.type
_entity_poly.pdbx_seq_one_letter_code
_entity_poly.pdbx_strand_id
1 'polypeptide(L)'
;GHEIGNHTISHTCSRALSPNRIERCLENMTLADIEADIVEASRRIRLLLPEQETFTFCYPCYNNHVGYGLNRQSYVPIVAKYFPAGRGIGEFPFGNYPATCDLHYLWSWPIEGRSGIELVGLAERTATYNQWGIMTIHGIDDGGNLSLSMMAFRELCDFLNRNRNRIWVAPVIEVANKIISWRKKVGILD
;
A
#
# COMPACT_ATOMS: atom_id res chain seq x y z
N GLY A 1 15.79 2.37 9.37
CA GLY A 1 14.92 3.57 9.45
C GLY A 1 13.54 3.20 8.96
N HIS A 2 12.65 4.18 8.77
CA HIS A 2 11.38 3.95 8.08
C HIS A 2 11.58 4.05 6.57
N GLU A 3 10.80 3.29 5.80
CA GLU A 3 10.72 3.42 4.35
C GLU A 3 9.83 4.63 4.00
N ILE A 4 10.28 5.45 3.05
CA ILE A 4 9.46 6.48 2.39
C ILE A 4 9.06 6.00 1.00
N GLY A 5 7.80 5.57 0.86
CA GLY A 5 7.24 5.08 -0.39
C GLY A 5 6.79 6.19 -1.35
N ASN A 6 6.57 5.83 -2.61
CA ASN A 6 6.03 6.72 -3.63
C ASN A 6 4.50 6.76 -3.56
N HIS A 7 3.93 7.97 -3.53
CA HIS A 7 2.48 8.19 -3.54
C HIS A 7 2.04 9.20 -4.62
N THR A 8 2.80 9.28 -5.72
CA THR A 8 2.72 10.30 -6.78
C THR A 8 2.95 11.73 -6.27
N ILE A 9 3.12 12.70 -7.17
CA ILE A 9 3.12 14.13 -6.81
C ILE A 9 1.70 14.65 -6.70
N SER A 10 0.86 14.32 -7.68
CA SER A 10 -0.44 14.98 -7.85
C SER A 10 -1.55 14.41 -6.98
N HIS A 11 -1.34 13.23 -6.36
CA HIS A 11 -2.37 12.48 -5.63
C HIS A 11 -3.70 12.44 -6.43
N THR A 12 -3.61 12.16 -7.73
CA THR A 12 -4.79 12.22 -8.60
C THR A 12 -5.73 11.05 -8.29
N CYS A 13 -6.97 11.38 -7.94
CA CYS A 13 -8.01 10.41 -7.59
C CYS A 13 -9.09 10.33 -8.67
N SER A 14 -10.05 9.43 -8.47
CA SER A 14 -11.23 9.31 -9.33
C SER A 14 -12.04 10.61 -9.32
N ARG A 15 -12.58 10.97 -10.49
CA ARG A 15 -13.54 12.07 -10.63
C ARG A 15 -14.82 11.87 -9.82
N ALA A 16 -15.09 10.65 -9.33
CA ALA A 16 -16.24 10.41 -8.46
C ALA A 16 -16.21 11.24 -7.17
N LEU A 17 -15.05 11.78 -6.79
CA LEU A 17 -14.86 12.67 -5.65
C LEU A 17 -15.07 14.16 -5.96
N SER A 18 -15.28 14.54 -7.24
CA SER A 18 -15.47 15.93 -7.65
C SER A 18 -16.72 16.09 -8.51
N PRO A 19 -17.52 17.16 -8.32
CA PRO A 19 -18.61 17.49 -9.24
C PRO A 19 -18.11 17.99 -10.60
N ASN A 20 -16.83 18.36 -10.73
CA ASN A 20 -16.26 18.93 -11.95
C ASN A 20 -15.72 17.84 -12.88
N ARG A 21 -16.29 17.76 -14.09
CA ARG A 21 -15.91 16.73 -15.08
C ARG A 21 -14.61 17.00 -15.83
N ILE A 22 -14.13 18.24 -15.85
CA ILE A 22 -12.98 18.67 -16.65
C ILE A 22 -11.68 18.65 -15.80
N GLU A 23 -11.80 18.55 -14.48
CA GLU A 23 -10.66 18.47 -13.58
C GLU A 23 -9.73 17.30 -13.89
N ARG A 24 -8.46 17.47 -13.51
CA ARG A 24 -7.46 16.40 -13.54
C ARG A 24 -7.92 15.28 -12.61
N CYS A 25 -8.26 14.15 -13.19
CA CYS A 25 -8.74 12.95 -12.52
C CYS A 25 -8.27 11.73 -13.30
N LEU A 26 -8.27 10.56 -12.65
CA LEU A 26 -7.80 9.32 -13.27
C LEU A 26 -8.54 8.98 -14.58
N GLU A 27 -9.83 9.29 -14.66
CA GLU A 27 -10.66 9.06 -15.85
C GLU A 27 -10.27 9.94 -17.05
N ASN A 28 -9.62 11.08 -16.81
CA ASN A 28 -9.16 12.01 -17.84
C ASN A 28 -7.64 11.91 -18.09
N MET A 29 -6.94 11.03 -17.38
CA MET A 29 -5.50 10.80 -17.55
C MET A 29 -5.21 9.66 -18.52
N THR A 30 -4.01 9.67 -19.07
CA THR A 30 -3.43 8.54 -19.81
C THR A 30 -2.45 7.75 -18.92
N LEU A 31 -2.07 6.56 -19.37
CA LEU A 31 -1.01 5.77 -18.75
C LEU A 31 0.33 6.55 -18.69
N ALA A 32 0.64 7.31 -19.73
CA ALA A 32 1.84 8.14 -19.79
C ALA A 32 1.82 9.28 -18.76
N ASP A 33 0.65 9.88 -18.51
CA ASP A 33 0.51 10.93 -17.48
C ASP A 33 0.79 10.39 -16.07
N ILE A 34 0.30 9.17 -15.77
CA ILE A 34 0.57 8.50 -14.49
C ILE A 34 2.04 8.09 -14.37
N GLU A 35 2.62 7.53 -15.44
CA GLU A 35 4.03 7.13 -15.45
C GLU A 35 4.96 8.33 -15.20
N ALA A 36 4.68 9.48 -15.84
CA ALA A 36 5.42 10.71 -15.63
C ALA A 36 5.34 11.21 -14.17
N ASP A 37 4.15 11.16 -13.56
CA ASP A 37 3.91 11.55 -12.17
C ASP A 37 4.66 10.63 -11.18
N ILE A 38 4.60 9.32 -11.42
CA ILE A 38 5.34 8.30 -10.66
C ILE A 38 6.86 8.53 -10.75
N VAL A 39 7.38 8.78 -11.95
CA VAL A 39 8.81 9.00 -12.18
C VAL A 39 9.29 10.27 -11.50
N GLU A 40 8.52 11.35 -11.58
CA GLU A 40 8.87 12.62 -10.92
C GLU A 40 8.84 12.49 -9.39
N ALA A 41 7.82 11.85 -8.82
CA ALA A 41 7.78 11.55 -7.38
C ALA A 41 8.99 10.71 -6.94
N SER A 42 9.34 9.69 -7.72
CA SER A 42 10.50 8.85 -7.45
C SER A 42 11.82 9.63 -7.51
N ARG A 43 11.95 10.55 -8.46
CA ARG A 43 13.11 11.43 -8.57
C ARG A 43 13.26 12.33 -7.34
N ARG A 44 12.16 12.89 -6.83
CA ARG A 44 12.18 13.72 -5.62
C ARG A 44 12.52 12.92 -4.36
N ILE A 45 11.97 11.72 -4.21
CA ILE A 45 12.32 10.83 -3.08
C ILE A 45 13.82 10.51 -3.09
N ARG A 46 14.38 10.08 -4.24
CA ARG A 46 15.81 9.78 -4.36
C ARG A 46 16.72 10.98 -4.13
N LEU A 47 16.27 12.19 -4.48
CA LEU A 47 17.02 13.42 -4.20
C LEU A 47 17.04 13.74 -2.70
N LEU A 48 15.93 13.49 -2.00
CA LEU A 48 15.81 13.76 -0.56
C LEU A 48 16.48 12.69 0.30
N LEU A 49 16.47 11.43 -0.16
CA LEU A 49 16.92 10.24 0.56
C LEU A 49 17.81 9.40 -0.35
N PRO A 50 19.03 9.87 -0.69
CA PRO A 50 19.93 9.18 -1.61
C PRO A 50 20.35 7.78 -1.11
N GLU A 51 20.29 7.53 0.19
CA GLU A 51 20.56 6.23 0.81
C GLU A 51 19.43 5.21 0.63
N GLN A 52 18.21 5.65 0.28
CA GLN A 52 17.07 4.78 0.03
C GLN A 52 16.99 4.42 -1.45
N GLU A 53 17.84 3.49 -1.89
CA GLU A 53 17.95 3.07 -3.29
C GLU A 53 16.65 2.49 -3.86
N THR A 54 15.89 1.77 -3.02
CA THR A 54 14.63 1.10 -3.41
C THR A 54 13.51 1.43 -2.42
N PHE A 55 12.30 1.55 -2.93
CA PHE A 55 11.08 1.79 -2.15
C PHE A 55 9.86 1.26 -2.90
N THR A 56 8.72 1.21 -2.22
CA THR A 56 7.44 0.69 -2.71
C THR A 56 6.49 1.80 -3.14
N PHE A 57 5.39 1.41 -3.77
CA PHE A 57 4.34 2.31 -4.22
C PHE A 57 3.07 2.24 -3.37
N CYS A 58 2.37 3.35 -3.25
CA CYS A 58 1.04 3.44 -2.66
C CYS A 58 0.10 4.09 -3.66
N TYR A 59 -0.99 3.41 -4.03
CA TYR A 59 -1.97 3.93 -5.00
C TYR A 59 -2.82 5.05 -4.36
N PRO A 60 -2.82 6.28 -4.91
CA PRO A 60 -3.68 7.38 -4.43
C PRO A 60 -5.16 7.01 -4.44
N CYS A 61 -5.83 7.25 -3.31
CA CYS A 61 -7.22 6.85 -3.09
C CYS A 61 -7.51 5.37 -3.44
N TYR A 62 -6.50 4.49 -3.39
CA TYR A 62 -6.58 3.07 -3.73
C TYR A 62 -7.01 2.73 -5.17
N ASN A 63 -7.08 3.71 -6.07
CA ASN A 63 -7.46 3.46 -7.46
C ASN A 63 -6.22 3.01 -8.25
N ASN A 64 -6.40 2.15 -9.25
CA ASN A 64 -5.29 1.55 -10.01
C ASN A 64 -5.47 1.59 -11.52
N HIS A 65 -6.35 2.46 -12.01
CA HIS A 65 -6.65 2.56 -13.42
C HIS A 65 -6.79 4.01 -13.85
N VAL A 66 -6.60 4.23 -15.16
CA VAL A 66 -6.97 5.45 -15.86
C VAL A 66 -8.12 5.17 -16.83
N GLY A 67 -8.72 6.23 -17.36
CA GLY A 67 -9.86 6.11 -18.27
C GLY A 67 -11.11 5.54 -17.61
N TYR A 68 -12.14 5.31 -18.41
CA TYR A 68 -13.45 4.84 -17.95
C TYR A 68 -14.16 4.00 -19.03
N GLY A 69 -15.15 3.21 -18.61
CA GLY A 69 -15.90 2.33 -19.51
C GLY A 69 -14.99 1.35 -20.24
N LEU A 70 -15.20 1.18 -21.55
CA LEU A 70 -14.40 0.29 -22.39
C LEU A 70 -12.93 0.72 -22.53
N ASN A 71 -12.59 1.97 -22.19
CA ASN A 71 -11.22 2.50 -22.27
C ASN A 71 -10.49 2.46 -20.91
N ARG A 72 -11.09 1.87 -19.87
CA ARG A 72 -10.49 1.76 -18.54
C ARG A 72 -9.28 0.83 -18.59
N GLN A 73 -8.11 1.32 -18.17
CA GLN A 73 -6.84 0.60 -18.25
C GLN A 73 -6.14 0.60 -16.90
N SER A 74 -5.70 -0.57 -16.45
CA SER A 74 -4.89 -0.70 -15.24
C SER A 74 -3.51 -0.07 -15.44
N TYR A 75 -3.02 0.67 -14.44
CA TYR A 75 -1.64 1.11 -14.37
C TYR A 75 -0.79 0.29 -13.39
N VAL A 76 -1.31 -0.82 -12.86
CA VAL A 76 -0.51 -1.80 -12.09
C VAL A 76 0.75 -2.26 -12.87
N PRO A 77 0.68 -2.53 -14.18
CA PRO A 77 1.88 -2.88 -14.94
C PRO A 77 2.93 -1.77 -14.99
N ILE A 78 2.53 -0.49 -14.89
CA ILE A 78 3.48 0.63 -14.80
C ILE A 78 4.19 0.58 -13.45
N VAL A 79 3.45 0.42 -12.36
CA VAL A 79 4.02 0.27 -11.01
C VAL A 79 5.02 -0.89 -10.97
N ALA A 80 4.70 -2.02 -11.61
CA ALA A 80 5.59 -3.19 -11.70
C ALA A 80 6.92 -2.95 -12.43
N LYS A 81 7.00 -1.95 -13.32
CA LYS A 81 8.28 -1.59 -13.96
C LYS A 81 9.25 -0.91 -13.00
N TYR A 82 8.74 -0.19 -11.99
CA TYR A 82 9.53 0.74 -11.19
C TYR A 82 9.73 0.32 -9.72
N PHE A 83 8.83 -0.52 -9.19
CA PHE A 83 8.82 -0.84 -7.76
C PHE A 83 8.72 -2.35 -7.56
N PRO A 84 9.40 -2.91 -6.54
CA PRO A 84 9.29 -4.33 -6.20
C PRO A 84 7.94 -4.69 -5.57
N ALA A 85 7.19 -3.69 -5.08
CA ALA A 85 5.84 -3.87 -4.58
C ALA A 85 5.04 -2.55 -4.59
N GLY A 86 3.71 -2.69 -4.58
CA GLY A 86 2.78 -1.57 -4.42
C GLY A 86 1.53 -1.97 -3.64
N ARG A 87 1.04 -1.11 -2.74
CA ARG A 87 -0.18 -1.37 -1.94
C ARG A 87 -1.40 -0.62 -2.47
N GLY A 88 -2.44 -1.38 -2.81
CA GLY A 88 -3.78 -0.89 -3.12
C GLY A 88 -4.73 -1.12 -1.95
N ILE A 89 -6.00 -1.39 -2.25
CA ILE A 89 -7.01 -1.81 -1.28
C ILE A 89 -7.40 -3.27 -1.54
N GLY A 90 -7.66 -4.01 -0.46
CA GLY A 90 -8.11 -5.40 -0.52
C GLY A 90 -9.47 -5.63 0.11
N GLU A 91 -10.03 -6.82 -0.12
CA GLU A 91 -11.24 -7.26 0.57
C GLU A 91 -10.93 -7.50 2.06
N PHE A 92 -11.69 -6.83 2.92
CA PHE A 92 -11.55 -7.02 4.37
C PHE A 92 -12.23 -8.33 4.80
N PRO A 93 -11.63 -9.17 5.68
CA PRO A 93 -10.39 -8.97 6.44
C PRO A 93 -9.20 -9.79 5.89
N PHE A 94 -9.13 -10.02 4.58
CA PHE A 94 -8.17 -10.98 4.01
C PHE A 94 -6.82 -10.33 3.70
N GLY A 95 -5.75 -10.96 4.17
CA GLY A 95 -4.38 -10.54 3.90
C GLY A 95 -3.87 -11.11 2.59
N ASN A 96 -2.57 -10.95 2.38
CA ASN A 96 -1.91 -11.42 1.18
C ASN A 96 -1.30 -12.80 1.45
N TYR A 97 -1.53 -13.78 0.58
CA TYR A 97 -0.79 -15.05 0.64
C TYR A 97 0.57 -14.89 -0.05
N PRO A 98 1.70 -15.16 0.63
CA PRO A 98 3.03 -14.94 0.05
C PRO A 98 3.30 -15.67 -1.27
N ALA A 99 2.65 -16.82 -1.51
CA ALA A 99 2.83 -17.61 -2.72
C ALA A 99 2.08 -17.07 -3.95
N THR A 100 0.97 -16.35 -3.76
CA THR A 100 0.00 -16.08 -4.83
C THR A 100 -0.45 -14.62 -4.95
N CYS A 101 -0.13 -13.77 -3.98
CA CYS A 101 -0.49 -12.35 -4.08
C CYS A 101 0.26 -11.66 -5.22
N ASP A 102 -0.39 -10.70 -5.88
CA ASP A 102 0.29 -9.76 -6.78
C ASP A 102 1.06 -8.74 -5.93
N LEU A 103 2.39 -8.78 -6.00
CA LEU A 103 3.25 -7.85 -5.25
C LEU A 103 3.03 -6.39 -5.66
N HIS A 104 2.57 -6.13 -6.88
CA HIS A 104 2.37 -4.79 -7.41
C HIS A 104 0.96 -4.25 -7.16
N TYR A 105 0.06 -5.07 -6.61
CA TYR A 105 -1.24 -4.65 -6.11
C TYR A 105 -1.62 -5.39 -4.81
N LEU A 106 -0.80 -5.19 -3.79
CA LEU A 106 -0.98 -5.78 -2.47
C LEU A 106 -2.22 -5.22 -1.78
N TRP A 107 -2.94 -6.12 -1.11
CA TRP A 107 -4.09 -5.77 -0.32
C TRP A 107 -3.64 -5.08 0.98
N SER A 108 -4.16 -3.87 1.20
CA SER A 108 -4.04 -3.15 2.46
C SER A 108 -5.42 -2.75 2.97
N TRP A 109 -5.51 -2.47 4.27
CA TRP A 109 -6.74 -2.06 4.91
C TRP A 109 -6.57 -0.70 5.58
N PRO A 110 -7.39 0.30 5.22
CA PRO A 110 -7.59 1.47 6.06
C PRO A 110 -8.12 1.02 7.43
N ILE A 111 -7.48 1.50 8.50
CA ILE A 111 -7.83 1.11 9.87
C ILE A 111 -8.36 2.27 10.73
N GLU A 112 -8.65 3.41 10.13
CA GLU A 112 -9.32 4.53 10.80
C GLU A 112 -10.61 4.09 11.50
N GLY A 113 -10.88 4.71 12.66
CA GLY A 113 -12.08 4.43 13.46
C GLY A 113 -12.16 3.05 14.13
N ARG A 114 -11.22 2.14 13.89
CA ARG A 114 -11.23 0.79 14.50
C ARG A 114 -10.70 0.82 15.93
N SER A 115 -11.28 -0.03 16.77
CA SER A 115 -10.83 -0.27 18.14
C SER A 115 -9.55 -1.12 18.19
N GLY A 116 -8.77 -1.01 19.26
CA GLY A 116 -7.54 -1.80 19.41
C GLY A 116 -7.77 -3.31 19.38
N ILE A 117 -8.88 -3.78 19.98
CA ILE A 117 -9.24 -5.20 19.95
C ILE A 117 -9.53 -5.72 18.54
N GLU A 118 -10.13 -4.91 17.66
CA GLU A 118 -10.33 -5.26 16.25
C GLU A 118 -9.01 -5.36 15.50
N LEU A 119 -8.07 -4.44 15.77
CA LEU A 119 -6.73 -4.45 15.16
C LEU A 119 -5.91 -5.67 15.60
N VAL A 120 -5.97 -6.01 16.89
CA VAL A 120 -5.35 -7.22 17.44
C VAL A 120 -5.96 -8.46 16.78
N GLY A 121 -7.29 -8.53 16.68
CA GLY A 121 -7.98 -9.62 15.99
C GLY A 121 -7.56 -9.77 14.52
N LEU A 122 -7.37 -8.65 13.82
CA LEU A 122 -6.90 -8.64 12.44
C LEU A 122 -5.46 -9.17 12.32
N ALA A 123 -4.56 -8.76 13.23
CA ALA A 123 -3.18 -9.25 13.28
C ALA A 123 -3.11 -10.75 13.59
N GLU A 124 -3.88 -11.22 14.58
CA GLU A 124 -3.97 -12.64 14.96
C GLU A 124 -4.47 -13.50 13.81
N ARG A 125 -5.56 -13.06 13.17
CA ARG A 125 -6.14 -13.76 12.01
C ARG A 125 -5.10 -13.89 10.90
N THR A 126 -4.47 -12.78 10.53
CA THR A 126 -3.47 -12.73 9.46
C THR A 126 -2.34 -13.73 9.72
N ALA A 127 -1.81 -13.76 10.94
CA ALA A 127 -0.77 -14.70 11.35
C ALA A 127 -1.25 -16.15 11.31
N THR A 128 -2.48 -16.43 11.78
CA THR A 128 -3.08 -17.76 11.80
C THR A 128 -3.19 -18.38 10.40
N TYR A 129 -3.48 -17.56 9.38
CA TYR A 129 -3.58 -18.01 7.98
C TYR A 129 -2.27 -17.93 7.19
N ASN A 130 -1.13 -17.67 7.85
CA ASN A 130 0.17 -17.48 7.18
C ASN A 130 0.13 -16.40 6.08
N GLN A 131 -0.70 -15.38 6.29
CA GLN A 131 -0.77 -14.22 5.42
C GLN A 131 0.15 -13.12 5.93
N TRP A 132 0.44 -12.14 5.08
CA TRP A 132 0.99 -10.86 5.52
C TRP A 132 -0.03 -9.76 5.26
N GLY A 133 -0.27 -8.97 6.30
CA GLY A 133 -1.29 -7.93 6.33
C GLY A 133 -0.65 -6.56 6.29
N ILE A 134 -1.28 -5.62 5.60
CA ILE A 134 -0.82 -4.23 5.49
C ILE A 134 -1.92 -3.33 6.06
N MET A 135 -1.64 -2.71 7.21
CA MET A 135 -2.56 -1.77 7.84
C MET A 135 -2.20 -0.35 7.43
N THR A 136 -3.16 0.38 6.88
CA THR A 136 -3.01 1.76 6.42
C THR A 136 -3.50 2.71 7.50
N ILE A 137 -2.59 3.59 7.94
CA ILE A 137 -2.86 4.66 8.92
C ILE A 137 -2.63 5.99 8.22
N HIS A 138 -3.62 6.88 8.23
CA HIS A 138 -3.49 8.24 7.68
C HIS A 138 -2.99 9.23 8.74
N GLY A 139 -3.46 9.06 9.97
CA GLY A 139 -3.06 9.87 11.12
C GLY A 139 -3.44 9.18 12.42
N ILE A 140 -2.84 9.65 13.52
CA ILE A 140 -3.09 9.14 14.87
C ILE A 140 -3.43 10.33 15.77
N ASP A 141 -4.66 10.37 16.29
CA ASP A 141 -5.20 11.49 17.10
C ASP A 141 -4.93 12.89 16.50
N ASP A 142 -4.90 12.99 15.18
CA ASP A 142 -4.64 14.22 14.43
C ASP A 142 -5.89 15.10 14.21
N GLY A 143 -7.04 14.66 14.74
CA GLY A 143 -8.33 15.35 14.56
C GLY A 143 -8.94 15.22 13.16
N GLY A 144 -8.32 14.43 12.27
CA GLY A 144 -8.82 14.19 10.91
C GLY A 144 -9.93 13.14 10.85
N ASN A 145 -10.70 13.15 9.75
CA ASN A 145 -11.77 12.17 9.52
C ASN A 145 -11.27 10.73 9.28
N LEU A 146 -9.97 10.56 9.00
CA LEU A 146 -9.32 9.26 8.75
C LEU A 146 -8.32 8.91 9.87
N SER A 147 -8.64 9.35 11.09
CA SER A 147 -7.76 9.20 12.24
C SER A 147 -7.95 7.87 12.95
N LEU A 148 -6.85 7.28 13.41
CA LEU A 148 -6.85 6.17 14.37
C LEU A 148 -6.60 6.72 15.78
N SER A 149 -7.30 6.19 16.78
CA SER A 149 -7.04 6.64 18.16
C SER A 149 -5.64 6.20 18.63
N MET A 150 -4.94 7.05 19.41
CA MET A 150 -3.67 6.66 20.03
C MET A 150 -3.83 5.44 20.93
N MET A 151 -4.99 5.30 21.58
CA MET A 151 -5.32 4.14 22.40
C MET A 151 -5.31 2.85 21.58
N ALA A 152 -6.05 2.81 20.46
CA ALA A 152 -6.09 1.65 19.57
C ALA A 152 -4.71 1.35 18.93
N PHE A 153 -3.98 2.41 18.53
CA PHE A 153 -2.63 2.27 18.00
C PHE A 153 -1.66 1.64 19.02
N ARG A 154 -1.68 2.09 20.27
CA ARG A 154 -0.84 1.53 21.34
C ARG A 154 -1.19 0.08 21.66
N GLU A 155 -2.47 -0.26 21.70
CA GLU A 155 -2.92 -1.63 21.95
C GLU A 155 -2.40 -2.59 20.86
N LEU A 156 -2.49 -2.19 19.59
CA LEU A 156 -1.90 -2.94 18.48
C LEU A 156 -0.38 -3.07 18.63
N CYS A 157 0.33 -1.98 18.93
CA CYS A 157 1.79 -2.00 19.10
C CYS A 157 2.24 -2.92 20.24
N ASP A 158 1.56 -2.85 21.38
CA ASP A 158 1.84 -3.70 22.55
C ASP A 158 1.62 -5.17 22.23
N PHE A 159 0.52 -5.48 21.55
CA PHE A 159 0.23 -6.82 21.08
C PHE A 159 1.32 -7.34 20.14
N LEU A 160 1.68 -6.59 19.10
CA LEU A 160 2.72 -6.99 18.15
C LEU A 160 4.08 -7.15 18.84
N ASN A 161 4.41 -6.27 19.79
CA ASN A 161 5.65 -6.31 20.56
C ASN A 161 5.75 -7.57 21.44
N ARG A 162 4.66 -7.96 22.12
CA ARG A 162 4.62 -9.19 22.95
C ARG A 162 4.73 -10.46 22.10
N ASN A 163 4.45 -10.37 20.79
CA ASN A 163 4.31 -11.51 19.89
C ASN A 163 5.36 -11.55 18.77
N ARG A 164 6.49 -10.85 18.92
CA ARG A 164 7.58 -10.78 17.93
C ARG A 164 8.14 -12.13 17.50
N ASN A 165 8.04 -13.17 18.35
CA ASN A 165 8.51 -14.51 18.02
C ASN A 165 7.62 -15.22 16.97
N ARG A 166 6.40 -14.74 16.74
CA ARG A 166 5.43 -15.32 15.79
C ARG A 166 4.95 -14.35 14.72
N ILE A 167 4.90 -13.05 15.02
CA ILE A 167 4.49 -12.02 14.08
C ILE A 167 5.70 -11.14 13.76
N TRP A 168 6.16 -11.22 12.52
CA TRP A 168 7.18 -10.33 12.00
C TRP A 168 6.55 -9.03 11.51
N VAL A 169 6.97 -7.91 12.09
CA VAL A 169 6.55 -6.56 11.67
C VAL A 169 7.76 -5.88 11.04
N ALA A 170 7.61 -5.44 9.80
CA ALA A 170 8.68 -4.80 9.03
C ALA A 170 8.09 -3.86 7.95
N PRO A 171 8.89 -2.94 7.40
CA PRO A 171 8.53 -2.16 6.21
C PRO A 171 8.08 -3.04 5.04
N VAL A 172 7.20 -2.51 4.18
CA VAL A 172 6.64 -3.27 3.05
C VAL A 172 7.76 -3.73 2.11
N ILE A 173 8.76 -2.87 1.84
CA ILE A 173 9.93 -3.22 1.03
C ILE A 173 10.69 -4.44 1.56
N GLU A 174 10.87 -4.57 2.88
CA GLU A 174 11.62 -5.66 3.49
C GLU A 174 10.88 -6.99 3.33
N VAL A 175 9.58 -6.99 3.61
CA VAL A 175 8.75 -8.19 3.48
C VAL A 175 8.60 -8.58 2.00
N ALA A 176 8.38 -7.61 1.11
CA ALA A 176 8.31 -7.85 -0.33
C ALA A 176 9.59 -8.51 -0.86
N ASN A 177 10.77 -7.95 -0.54
CA ASN A 177 12.06 -8.51 -0.95
C ASN A 177 12.29 -9.92 -0.39
N LYS A 178 11.85 -10.18 0.84
CA LYS A 178 11.90 -11.53 1.44
C LYS A 178 11.03 -12.51 0.66
N ILE A 179 9.81 -12.11 0.29
CA ILE A 179 8.87 -12.94 -0.48
C ILE A 179 9.42 -13.19 -1.90
N ILE A 180 9.92 -12.16 -2.60
CA ILE A 180 10.55 -12.30 -3.94
C ILE A 180 11.70 -13.30 -3.88
N SER A 181 12.59 -13.16 -2.90
CA SER A 181 13.74 -14.05 -2.74
C SER A 181 13.31 -15.48 -2.43
N TRP A 182 12.27 -15.65 -1.59
CA TRP A 182 11.71 -16.95 -1.26
C TRP A 182 11.03 -17.60 -2.48
N ARG A 183 10.17 -16.88 -3.20
CA ARG A 183 9.49 -17.34 -4.43
C ARG A 183 10.50 -17.89 -5.44
N LYS A 184 11.56 -17.13 -5.71
CA LYS A 184 12.69 -17.56 -6.57
C LYS A 184 13.34 -18.86 -6.09
N LYS A 185 13.61 -18.97 -4.77
CA LYS A 185 14.23 -20.17 -4.18
C LYS A 185 13.35 -21.42 -4.31
N VAL A 186 12.03 -21.28 -4.23
CA VAL A 186 11.08 -22.40 -4.29
C VAL A 186 10.47 -22.63 -5.67
N GLY A 187 10.89 -21.87 -6.69
CA GLY A 187 10.42 -22.02 -8.07
C GLY A 187 9.01 -21.46 -8.34
N ILE A 188 8.53 -20.54 -7.49
CA ILE A 188 7.34 -19.73 -7.80
C ILE A 188 7.83 -18.57 -8.68
N LEU A 189 7.41 -18.56 -9.94
CA LEU A 189 7.71 -17.50 -10.90
C LEU A 189 6.57 -16.48 -10.90
N ASP A 190 6.91 -15.20 -10.92
CA ASP A 190 5.98 -14.09 -11.11
C ASP A 190 5.63 -13.89 -12.59
#